data_AF-A0A2D6P8T3-F1
#
_entry.id   AF-A0A2D6P8T3-F1
#
_cell.length_a   1.000
_cell.length_b   1.000
_cell.length_c   1.000
_cell.angle_alpha   90.00
_cell.angle_beta   90.00
_cell.angle_gamma   90.00
#
_symmetry.space_group_name_H-M   'P 1'
#
loop_
_entity.id
_entity.type
_entity.pdbx_description
1 polymer ?
#
loop_
_entity_poly.entity_id
_entity_poly.type
_entity_poly.pdbx_seq_one_letter_code
_entity_poly.pdbx_strand_id
1 'polypeptide(L)'
;MATRPTDTDSNVNRVRGIADDIIGIKDPDDIMIALLEVLTEQPKTSVQPGQIYVFVYNAKTPQLRYDQNPFVAVTDIMPWGFRGINFHWDEPRQYTWAEVAGGVYRVYPSEVKDLSMIPFGNFKLNT
;
A
#
# COMPACT_ATOMS: atom_id res chain seq x y z
N MET A 1 19.36 1.77 -24.19
CA MET A 1 18.24 1.85 -23.25
C MET A 1 18.39 3.16 -22.48
N ALA A 2 17.55 4.16 -22.73
CA ALA A 2 17.65 5.45 -22.04
C ALA A 2 17.23 5.26 -20.57
N THR A 3 18.11 5.60 -19.64
CA THR A 3 17.80 5.63 -18.21
C THR A 3 16.75 6.72 -17.96
N ARG A 4 15.57 6.32 -17.48
CA ARG A 4 14.50 7.25 -17.11
C ARG A 4 15.01 8.13 -15.96
N PRO A 5 14.99 9.47 -16.08
CA PRO A 5 15.75 10.35 -15.20
C PRO A 5 14.94 10.74 -13.96
N THR A 6 14.84 9.90 -12.93
CA THR A 6 13.99 10.27 -11.76
C THR A 6 14.32 9.59 -10.42
N ASP A 7 15.49 8.97 -10.25
CA ASP A 7 15.90 8.50 -8.92
C ASP A 7 16.72 9.61 -8.23
N THR A 8 16.01 10.52 -7.56
CA THR A 8 16.60 11.51 -6.65
C THR A 8 17.00 10.90 -5.30
N ASP A 9 16.82 9.60 -5.13
CA ASP A 9 17.14 8.82 -3.94
C ASP A 9 18.19 7.76 -4.25
N SER A 10 18.93 7.27 -3.26
CA SER A 10 19.91 6.17 -3.42
C SER A 10 19.26 4.81 -3.74
N ASN A 11 17.93 4.73 -3.75
CA ASN A 11 17.17 3.50 -3.94
C ASN A 11 16.50 3.48 -5.32
N VAL A 12 16.61 2.34 -6.01
CA VAL A 12 15.93 2.09 -7.29
C VAL A 12 14.43 2.01 -7.04
N ASN A 13 13.64 2.84 -7.74
CA ASN A 13 12.18 2.78 -7.69
C ASN A 13 11.68 1.48 -8.34
N ARG A 14 11.02 0.62 -7.55
CA ARG A 14 10.58 -0.72 -7.98
C ARG A 14 9.30 -0.69 -8.81
N VAL A 15 8.46 0.33 -8.61
CA VAL A 15 7.11 0.44 -9.19
C VAL A 15 7.17 0.82 -10.68
N ARG A 16 8.17 1.58 -11.12
CA ARG A 16 8.28 1.98 -12.54
C ARG A 16 8.51 0.82 -13.50
N GLY A 17 9.04 -0.31 -13.01
CA GLY A 17 9.30 -1.49 -13.82
C GLY A 17 8.02 -2.22 -14.27
N ILE A 18 6.93 -2.06 -13.52
CA ILE A 18 5.66 -2.77 -13.75
C ILE A 18 4.57 -1.86 -14.32
N ALA A 19 4.90 -0.62 -14.66
CA ALA A 19 3.96 0.29 -15.28
C ALA A 19 3.37 -0.32 -16.57
N ASP A 20 4.19 -1.01 -17.36
CA ASP A 20 3.74 -1.67 -18.59
C ASP A 20 2.89 -2.92 -18.32
N ASP A 21 3.13 -3.63 -17.21
CA ASP A 21 2.37 -4.82 -16.80
C ASP A 21 0.98 -4.47 -16.22
N ILE A 22 0.87 -3.29 -15.61
CA ILE A 22 -0.41 -2.79 -15.05
C ILE A 22 -1.28 -2.12 -16.13
N ILE A 23 -0.70 -1.69 -17.26
CA ILE A 23 -1.46 -1.10 -18.37
C ILE A 23 -2.45 -2.12 -18.93
N GLY A 24 -3.74 -1.87 -18.68
CA GLY A 24 -4.85 -2.69 -19.18
C GLY A 24 -5.50 -3.59 -18.13
N ILE A 25 -4.89 -3.75 -16.94
CA ILE A 25 -5.55 -4.41 -15.81
C ILE A 25 -6.62 -3.46 -15.25
N LYS A 26 -7.84 -3.97 -15.09
CA LYS A 26 -8.97 -3.18 -14.57
C LYS A 26 -9.36 -3.55 -13.14
N ASP A 27 -8.98 -4.74 -12.68
CA ASP A 27 -9.32 -5.20 -11.34
C ASP A 27 -8.29 -4.71 -10.32
N PRO A 28 -8.71 -3.96 -9.27
CA PRO A 28 -7.80 -3.50 -8.23
C PRO A 28 -7.03 -4.61 -7.51
N ASP A 29 -7.60 -5.81 -7.39
CA ASP A 29 -6.96 -6.96 -6.74
C ASP A 29 -5.82 -7.52 -7.61
N ASP A 30 -6.01 -7.60 -8.93
CA ASP A 30 -4.96 -8.01 -9.86
C ASP A 30 -3.80 -7.00 -9.89
N ILE A 31 -4.11 -5.70 -9.85
CA ILE A 31 -3.09 -4.63 -9.76
C ILE A 31 -2.32 -4.74 -8.44
N MET A 32 -3.02 -4.99 -7.34
CA MET A 32 -2.40 -5.19 -6.04
C MET A 32 -1.44 -6.38 -6.06
N ILE A 33 -1.82 -7.52 -6.64
CA ILE A 33 -0.91 -8.68 -6.76
C ILE A 33 0.38 -8.30 -7.50
N ALA A 34 0.27 -7.67 -8.67
CA ALA A 34 1.45 -7.23 -9.43
C ALA A 34 2.33 -6.25 -8.65
N LEU A 35 1.73 -5.35 -7.86
CA LEU A 35 2.46 -4.45 -6.96
C LEU A 35 3.20 -5.22 -5.86
N LEU A 36 2.54 -6.19 -5.21
CA LEU A 36 3.14 -6.97 -4.13
C LEU A 36 4.30 -7.85 -4.62
N GLU A 37 4.31 -8.28 -5.88
CA GLU A 37 5.41 -9.06 -6.47
C GLU A 37 6.73 -8.28 -6.59
N VAL A 38 6.67 -6.96 -6.75
CA VAL A 38 7.88 -6.11 -6.83
C VAL A 38 8.24 -5.45 -5.51
N LEU A 39 7.27 -5.28 -4.62
CA LEU A 39 7.53 -4.78 -3.29
C LEU A 39 8.06 -5.90 -2.39
N THR A 40 8.91 -5.53 -1.44
CA THR A 40 9.47 -6.52 -0.50
C THR A 40 8.52 -6.70 0.67
N GLU A 41 7.98 -7.90 0.83
CA GLU A 41 7.19 -8.26 2.02
C GLU A 41 8.07 -8.18 3.28
N GLN A 42 7.52 -7.57 4.33
CA GLN A 42 8.13 -7.47 5.64
C GLN A 42 7.12 -7.94 6.71
N PRO A 43 7.59 -8.47 7.85
CA PRO A 43 6.69 -8.82 8.95
C PRO A 43 5.97 -7.57 9.47
N LYS A 44 4.74 -7.72 9.98
CA LYS A 44 3.94 -6.62 10.54
C LYS A 44 4.68 -5.82 11.63
N THR A 45 5.58 -6.47 12.37
CA THR A 45 6.43 -5.86 13.40
C THR A 45 7.45 -4.86 12.86
N SER A 46 7.66 -4.82 11.53
CA SER A 46 8.55 -3.87 10.86
C SER A 46 7.92 -2.49 10.61
N VAL A 47 6.61 -2.35 10.81
CA VAL A 47 5.90 -1.08 10.66
C VAL A 47 6.49 -0.06 11.62
N GLN A 48 6.74 1.15 11.12
CA GLN A 48 7.30 2.27 11.87
C GLN A 48 6.56 3.58 11.58
N PRO A 49 6.41 4.48 12.56
CA PRO A 49 5.92 5.84 12.30
C PRO A 49 6.81 6.57 11.28
N GLY A 50 6.20 7.38 10.43
CA GLY A 50 6.87 8.14 9.37
C GLY A 50 7.24 7.32 8.12
N GLN A 51 6.96 6.02 8.11
CA GLN A 51 7.13 5.15 6.95
C GLN A 51 5.78 4.91 6.24
N ILE A 52 5.87 4.49 4.98
CA ILE A 52 4.72 4.26 4.12
C ILE A 52 4.63 2.78 3.78
N TYR A 53 3.43 2.22 3.85
CA TYR A 53 3.20 0.81 3.59
C TYR A 53 1.98 0.59 2.70
N VAL A 54 2.07 -0.47 1.90
CA VAL A 54 0.95 -1.14 1.25
C VAL A 54 0.74 -2.49 1.95
N PHE A 55 -0.50 -2.91 2.12
CA PHE A 55 -0.83 -4.20 2.74
C PHE A 55 -2.24 -4.65 2.36
N VAL A 56 -2.58 -5.91 2.63
CA VAL A 56 -3.94 -6.42 2.47
C VAL A 56 -4.66 -6.31 3.82
N TYR A 57 -5.88 -5.76 3.83
CA TYR A 57 -6.66 -5.55 5.05
C TYR A 57 -8.05 -6.17 4.95
N ASN A 58 -8.42 -7.01 5.90
CA ASN A 58 -9.73 -7.65 5.98
C ASN A 58 -10.48 -7.11 7.19
N ALA A 59 -11.30 -6.07 6.99
CA ALA A 59 -12.02 -5.43 8.08
C ALA A 59 -12.96 -6.41 8.81
N LYS A 60 -12.94 -6.41 10.14
CA LYS A 60 -13.85 -7.24 10.96
C LYS A 60 -15.23 -6.63 11.22
N THR A 61 -15.38 -5.31 11.09
CA THR A 61 -16.60 -4.60 11.47
C THR A 61 -17.66 -4.76 10.37
N PRO A 62 -18.82 -5.38 10.63
CA PRO A 62 -19.87 -5.53 9.64
C PRO A 62 -20.36 -4.18 9.13
N GLN A 63 -20.79 -4.14 7.86
CA GLN A 63 -21.32 -2.96 7.18
C GLN A 63 -20.35 -1.77 7.10
N LEU A 64 -19.07 -1.95 7.46
CA LEU A 64 -18.04 -0.95 7.27
C LEU A 64 -17.61 -0.94 5.80
N ARG A 65 -17.63 0.24 5.18
CA ARG A 65 -16.91 0.46 3.92
C ARG A 65 -15.43 0.65 4.24
N TYR A 66 -14.59 -0.20 3.68
CA TYR A 66 -13.14 -0.19 3.93
C TYR A 66 -12.38 -0.35 2.61
N ASP A 67 -11.10 0.00 2.62
CA ASP A 67 -10.17 -0.27 1.54
C ASP A 67 -9.44 -1.59 1.85
N GLN A 68 -9.56 -2.59 0.98
CA GLN A 68 -8.90 -3.89 1.14
C GLN A 68 -7.43 -3.87 0.72
N ASN A 69 -7.04 -2.88 -0.10
CA ASN A 69 -5.66 -2.67 -0.53
C ASN A 69 -5.08 -1.34 0.01
N PRO A 70 -5.02 -1.12 1.34
CA PRO A 70 -4.55 0.16 1.88
C PRO A 70 -3.15 0.55 1.41
N PHE A 71 -3.03 1.83 1.08
CA PHE A 71 -1.78 2.55 0.92
C PHE A 71 -1.70 3.64 1.98
N VAL A 72 -0.77 3.53 2.94
CA VAL A 72 -0.87 4.27 4.21
C VAL A 72 0.47 4.85 4.63
N ALA A 73 0.50 6.16 4.92
CA ALA A 73 1.57 6.80 5.67
C ALA A 73 1.29 6.68 7.18
N VAL A 74 2.14 5.93 7.90
CA VAL A 74 1.90 5.59 9.31
C VAL A 74 2.28 6.76 10.21
N THR A 75 1.38 7.16 11.11
CA THR A 75 1.60 8.25 12.08
C THR A 75 1.96 7.73 13.45
N ASP A 76 1.30 6.66 13.91
CA ASP A 76 1.43 6.15 15.27
C ASP A 76 1.29 4.63 15.32
N ILE A 77 1.98 3.99 16.26
CA ILE A 77 1.87 2.55 16.53
C ILE A 77 1.34 2.34 17.95
N MET A 78 0.43 1.38 18.08
CA MET A 78 -0.17 1.00 19.36
C MET A 78 -0.12 -0.54 19.51
N PRO A 79 -0.30 -1.07 20.73
CA PRO A 79 -0.33 -2.52 20.93
C PRO A 79 -1.36 -3.26 20.07
N TRP A 80 -2.48 -2.61 19.74
CA TRP A 80 -3.55 -3.21 18.93
C TRP A 80 -3.36 -3.06 17.41
N GLY A 81 -2.45 -2.19 16.96
CA GLY A 81 -2.36 -1.83 15.54
C GLY A 81 -1.53 -0.59 15.26
N PHE A 82 -1.95 0.20 14.26
CA PHE A 82 -1.34 1.47 13.88
C PHE A 82 -2.39 2.43 13.31
N ARG A 83 -2.05 3.72 13.33
CA ARG A 83 -2.81 4.81 12.68
C ARG A 83 -1.99 5.35 11.52
N GLY A 84 -2.68 5.86 10.52
CA GLY A 84 -2.02 6.52 9.42
C GLY A 84 -2.99 7.19 8.47
N ILE A 85 -2.44 8.01 7.59
CA ILE A 85 -3.19 8.66 6.51
C ILE A 85 -3.28 7.66 5.36
N ASN A 86 -4.48 7.26 4.98
CA ASN A 86 -4.69 6.42 3.81
C ASN A 86 -4.77 7.30 2.56
N PHE A 87 -3.90 7.05 1.58
CA PHE A 87 -3.79 7.85 0.36
C PHE A 87 -5.00 7.72 -0.58
N HIS A 88 -5.75 6.61 -0.55
CA HIS A 88 -6.96 6.44 -1.35
C HIS A 88 -8.15 7.20 -0.77
N TRP A 89 -8.18 7.40 0.55
CA TRP A 89 -9.23 8.18 1.24
C TRP A 89 -8.86 9.64 1.44
N ASP A 90 -7.56 9.97 1.44
CA ASP A 90 -7.01 11.23 1.95
C ASP A 90 -7.47 11.54 3.39
N GLU A 91 -7.60 10.49 4.20
CA GLU A 91 -8.13 10.57 5.58
C GLU A 91 -7.31 9.70 6.54
N PRO A 92 -7.21 10.10 7.82
CA PRO A 92 -6.66 9.25 8.86
C PRO A 92 -7.55 8.02 9.10
N ARG A 93 -6.91 6.85 9.16
CA ARG A 93 -7.55 5.55 9.41
C ARG A 93 -6.80 4.79 10.50
N GLN A 94 -7.47 3.79 11.07
CA GLN A 94 -6.93 2.90 12.09
C GLN A 94 -6.95 1.47 11.56
N TYR A 95 -5.84 0.76 11.73
CA TYR A 95 -5.68 -0.61 11.26
C TYR A 95 -5.22 -1.47 12.40
N THR A 96 -5.90 -2.60 12.62
CA THR A 96 -5.57 -3.56 13.68
C THR A 96 -4.73 -4.70 13.13
N TRP A 97 -3.79 -5.20 13.95
CA TRP A 97 -2.81 -6.20 13.50
C TRP A 97 -3.44 -7.52 13.04
N ALA A 98 -4.57 -7.90 13.64
CA ALA A 98 -5.25 -9.15 13.32
C ALA A 98 -5.91 -9.13 11.93
N GLU A 99 -6.27 -7.95 11.45
CA GLU A 99 -6.98 -7.73 10.18
C GLU A 99 -6.03 -7.45 9.01
N VAL A 100 -4.75 -7.17 9.27
CA VAL A 100 -3.71 -7.19 8.22
C VAL A 100 -3.47 -8.64 7.80
N ALA A 101 -3.72 -8.99 6.55
CA ALA A 101 -3.46 -10.33 6.02
C ALA A 101 -2.01 -10.41 5.51
N GLY A 102 -1.28 -11.45 5.93
CA GLY A 102 0.15 -11.60 5.57
C GLY A 102 1.05 -10.55 6.22
N GLY A 103 2.05 -10.09 5.49
CA GLY A 103 2.97 -9.02 5.88
C GLY A 103 2.53 -7.61 5.45
N VAL A 104 3.50 -6.70 5.48
CA VAL A 104 3.39 -5.31 5.01
C VAL A 104 4.49 -5.04 4.00
N TYR A 105 4.25 -4.12 3.09
CA TYR A 105 5.13 -3.84 1.96
C TYR A 105 5.56 -2.38 2.04
N ARG A 106 6.80 -2.15 2.48
CA ARG A 106 7.32 -0.79 2.65
C ARG A 106 7.48 -0.12 1.29
N VAL A 107 6.94 1.08 1.19
CA VAL A 107 7.05 1.97 0.03
C VAL A 107 8.08 3.05 0.32
N TYR A 108 8.98 3.28 -0.63
CA TYR A 108 9.94 4.37 -0.53
C TYR A 108 9.32 5.70 -0.97
N PRO A 109 9.78 6.84 -0.42
CA PRO A 109 9.29 8.16 -0.83
C PRO A 109 9.33 8.39 -2.35
N SER A 110 10.36 7.87 -3.03
CA SER A 110 10.52 7.94 -4.49
C SER A 110 9.45 7.17 -5.29
N GLU A 111 8.75 6.21 -4.66
CA GLU A 111 7.72 5.36 -5.26
C GLU A 111 6.30 5.91 -5.05
N VAL A 112 6.11 6.82 -4.07
CA VAL A 112 4.80 7.33 -3.66
C VAL A 112 4.05 7.96 -4.83
N LYS A 113 4.72 8.83 -5.59
CA LYS A 113 4.08 9.52 -6.72
C LYS A 113 3.60 8.55 -7.79
N ASP A 114 4.38 7.50 -8.05
CA ASP A 114 4.03 6.50 -9.05
C ASP A 114 2.87 5.62 -8.56
N LEU A 115 2.89 5.19 -7.29
CA LEU A 115 1.77 4.47 -6.66
C LEU A 115 0.48 5.27 -6.61
N SER A 116 0.55 6.58 -6.32
CA SER A 116 -0.62 7.45 -6.32
C SER A 116 -1.31 7.58 -7.67
N MET A 117 -0.64 7.23 -8.77
CA MET A 117 -1.23 7.21 -10.11
C MET A 117 -1.86 5.86 -10.49
N ILE A 118 -1.62 4.81 -9.70
CA ILE A 118 -2.10 3.45 -9.95
C ILE A 118 -3.44 3.26 -9.22
N PRO A 119 -4.52 2.84 -9.92
CA PRO A 119 -5.85 2.73 -9.32
C PRO A 119 -6.05 1.37 -8.60
N PHE A 120 -5.21 1.04 -7.62
CA PHE A 120 -5.28 -0.24 -6.89
C PHE A 120 -6.10 -0.21 -5.60
N GLY A 121 -6.58 0.98 -5.18
CA GLY A 121 -7.48 1.11 -4.04
C GLY A 121 -8.77 0.32 -4.24
N ASN A 122 -9.12 -0.53 -3.26
CA ASN A 122 -10.21 -1.48 -3.41
C ASN A 122 -11.25 -1.32 -2.31
N PHE A 123 -12.26 -0.48 -2.58
CA PHE A 123 -13.31 -0.19 -1.60
C PHE A 123 -14.38 -1.27 -1.55
N LYS A 124 -14.40 -2.05 -0.47
CA LYS A 124 -15.41 -3.10 -0.22
C LYS A 124 -16.33 -2.72 0.92
N LEU A 125 -17.57 -3.22 0.86
CA LEU A 125 -18.48 -3.24 2.00
C LEU A 125 -18.29 -4.59 2.70
N ASN A 126 -17.99 -4.57 4.00
CA ASN A 126 -17.88 -5.81 4.77
C ASN A 126 -19.28 -6.39 5.02
N THR A 127 -19.68 -7.38 4.22
CA THR A 127 -21.00 -8.05 4.31
C THR A 127 -20.95 -9.34 5.09
#